data_AF-A0A2D5HNR2-F1
#
_entry.id   AF-A0A2D5HNR2-F1
#
_cell.length_a   1.000
_cell.length_b   1.000
_cell.length_c   1.000
_cell.angle_alpha   90.00
_cell.angle_beta   90.00
_cell.angle_gamma   90.00
#
_symmetry.space_group_name_H-M   'P 1'
#
loop_
_entity.id
_entity.type
_entity.pdbx_description
1 polymer ?
#
loop_
_entity_poly.entity_id
_entity_poly.type
_entity_poly.pdbx_seq_one_letter_code
_entity_poly.pdbx_strand_id
1 'polypeptide(L)'
;MRLKILKRFEFKRKIITPLIILIFLTTCYQPVPNGEYRLINWNGQTDYLPKQYFTFKGNEFGAFVIDEHGEHGDKIEYGTKLIEYQTNNIFTFKRNDTIYSWKYHLNNDTLTMRSQINNMYIICLKTVSSRKFQAH
;
A
#
# COMPACT_ATOMS: atom_id res chain seq x y z
N MET A 1 36.91 -31.95 35.07
CA MET A 1 36.63 -30.61 34.48
C MET A 1 36.14 -30.74 33.02
N ARG A 2 35.05 -31.49 32.75
CA ARG A 2 34.48 -31.66 31.39
C ARG A 2 32.96 -31.44 31.32
N LEU A 3 32.23 -31.59 32.43
CA LEU A 3 30.77 -31.42 32.48
C LEU A 3 30.26 -29.96 32.35
N LYS A 4 31.08 -28.95 32.67
CA LYS A 4 30.65 -27.53 32.58
C LYS A 4 30.56 -27.01 31.13
N ILE A 5 31.28 -27.62 30.19
CA ILE A 5 31.35 -27.16 28.79
C ILE A 5 30.14 -27.67 27.99
N LEU A 6 29.69 -28.91 28.24
CA LEU A 6 28.52 -29.51 27.58
C LEU A 6 27.20 -28.79 27.89
N LYS A 7 26.96 -28.41 29.15
CA LYS A 7 25.75 -27.64 29.53
C LYS A 7 25.67 -26.26 28.85
N ARG A 8 26.83 -25.64 28.60
CA ARG A 8 26.91 -24.30 27.96
C ARG A 8 26.57 -24.34 26.47
N PHE A 9 26.81 -25.48 25.81
CA PHE A 9 26.47 -25.68 24.39
C PHE A 9 24.98 -25.98 24.17
N GLU A 10 24.35 -26.78 25.03
CA GLU A 10 22.90 -27.04 24.94
C GLU A 10 22.05 -25.80 25.23
N PHE A 11 22.49 -24.97 26.18
CA PHE A 11 21.78 -23.73 26.53
C PHE A 11 21.78 -22.72 25.37
N LYS A 12 22.88 -22.64 24.61
CA LYS A 12 22.94 -21.80 23.39
C LYS A 12 22.01 -22.33 22.29
N ARG A 13 21.98 -23.65 22.05
CA ARG A 13 21.06 -24.24 21.05
C ARG A 13 19.59 -24.04 21.42
N LYS A 14 19.21 -24.13 22.70
CA LYS A 14 17.81 -23.96 23.15
C LYS A 14 17.28 -22.53 23.05
N ILE A 15 18.12 -21.50 23.01
CA ILE A 15 17.71 -20.10 22.91
C ILE A 15 17.69 -19.60 21.46
N ILE A 16 18.56 -20.13 20.60
CA ILE A 16 18.63 -19.72 19.19
C ILE A 16 17.39 -20.20 18.42
N THR A 17 16.88 -21.41 18.70
CA THR A 17 15.70 -21.97 18.02
C THR A 17 14.41 -21.17 18.26
N PRO A 18 14.03 -20.77 19.50
CA PRO A 18 12.82 -19.97 19.72
C PRO A 18 12.94 -18.54 19.16
N LEU A 19 14.15 -17.97 19.10
CA LEU A 19 14.37 -16.64 18.52
C LEU A 19 14.12 -16.64 17.01
N ILE A 20 14.55 -17.69 16.29
CA ILE A 20 14.31 -17.84 14.85
C ILE A 20 12.82 -18.04 14.56
N ILE A 21 12.09 -18.78 15.42
CA ILE A 21 10.64 -18.96 15.29
C ILE A 21 9.89 -17.64 15.53
N LEU A 22 10.36 -16.80 16.45
CA LEU A 22 9.78 -15.47 16.70
C LEU A 22 9.96 -14.52 15.51
N ILE A 23 11.06 -14.65 14.75
CA ILE A 23 11.35 -13.85 13.55
C ILE A 23 10.47 -14.27 12.35
N PHE A 24 10.02 -15.53 12.29
CA PHE A 24 9.10 -16.01 11.23
C PHE A 24 7.62 -15.69 11.50
N LEU A 25 7.26 -15.30 12.73
CA LEU A 25 5.88 -14.93 13.11
C LEU A 25 5.56 -13.45 12.88
N THR A 26 6.54 -12.63 12.49
CA THR A 26 6.25 -11.34 11.87
C THR A 26 5.86 -11.60 10.42
N THR A 27 4.65 -12.13 10.19
CA THR A 27 4.05 -12.05 8.86
C THR A 27 4.15 -10.58 8.46
N CYS A 28 5.05 -10.26 7.53
CA CYS A 28 5.39 -8.90 7.16
C CYS A 28 4.11 -8.23 6.64
N TYR A 29 3.41 -7.56 7.54
CA TYR A 29 2.44 -6.56 7.22
C TYR A 29 3.21 -5.47 6.46
N GLN A 30 2.96 -5.37 5.15
CA GLN A 30 3.64 -4.43 4.28
C GLN A 30 2.63 -3.36 3.83
N PRO A 31 2.70 -2.13 4.39
CA PRO A 31 1.91 -1.01 3.90
C PRO A 31 2.07 -0.85 2.38
N VAL A 32 1.09 -0.23 1.73
CA VAL A 32 1.26 0.19 0.33
C VAL A 32 2.49 1.11 0.25
N PRO A 33 3.49 0.81 -0.60
CA PRO A 33 4.68 1.63 -0.71
C PRO A 33 4.34 3.07 -1.06
N ASN A 34 5.13 4.00 -0.53
CA ASN A 34 4.95 5.40 -0.87
C ASN A 34 5.11 5.62 -2.39
N GLY A 35 4.28 6.51 -2.93
CA GLY A 35 4.30 6.87 -4.34
C GLY A 35 2.94 7.27 -4.87
N GLU A 36 2.92 7.57 -6.16
CA GLU A 36 1.70 7.84 -6.91
C GLU A 36 1.38 6.63 -7.79
N TYR A 37 0.10 6.32 -7.90
CA TYR A 37 -0.41 5.15 -8.59
C TYR A 37 -1.52 5.61 -9.55
N ARG A 38 -1.29 5.47 -10.85
CA ARG A 38 -2.24 5.84 -11.89
C ARG A 38 -3.31 4.76 -12.04
N LEU A 39 -4.57 5.14 -12.03
CA LEU A 39 -5.69 4.25 -12.36
C LEU A 39 -5.56 3.74 -13.79
N ILE A 40 -5.61 2.42 -13.99
CA ILE A 40 -5.58 1.78 -15.31
C ILE A 40 -6.77 0.85 -15.55
N ASN A 41 -7.50 0.48 -14.50
CA ASN A 41 -8.71 -0.33 -14.60
C ASN A 41 -9.68 0.04 -13.48
N TRP A 42 -10.95 0.24 -13.84
CA TRP A 42 -12.06 0.42 -12.91
C TRP A 42 -13.15 -0.61 -13.19
N ASN A 43 -13.33 -1.59 -12.32
CA ASN A 43 -14.32 -2.66 -12.47
C ASN A 43 -14.29 -3.37 -13.84
N GLY A 44 -13.12 -3.54 -14.44
CA GLY A 44 -12.94 -4.15 -15.75
C GLY A 44 -12.93 -3.14 -16.90
N GLN A 45 -13.41 -1.91 -16.68
CA GLN A 45 -13.31 -0.83 -17.66
C GLN A 45 -11.87 -0.33 -17.73
N THR A 46 -11.32 -0.24 -18.94
CA THR A 46 -9.99 0.29 -19.23
C THR A 46 -10.02 1.48 -20.19
N ASP A 47 -11.04 1.54 -21.05
CA ASP A 47 -11.26 2.64 -21.99
C ASP A 47 -11.91 3.86 -21.30
N TYR A 48 -11.53 5.05 -21.77
CA TYR A 48 -12.08 6.34 -21.32
C TYR A 48 -11.98 6.58 -19.80
N LEU A 49 -10.99 5.99 -19.14
CA LEU A 49 -10.73 6.28 -17.74
C LEU A 49 -10.16 7.70 -17.59
N PRO A 50 -10.60 8.49 -16.59
CA PRO A 50 -9.94 9.74 -16.28
C PRO A 50 -8.47 9.49 -15.93
N LYS A 51 -7.60 10.47 -16.15
CA LYS A 51 -6.22 10.46 -15.65
C LYS A 51 -6.21 10.64 -14.12
N GLN A 52 -6.77 9.67 -13.42
CA GLN A 52 -6.87 9.63 -11.97
C GLN A 52 -5.64 8.96 -11.36
N TYR A 53 -5.18 9.52 -10.26
CA TYR A 53 -4.02 9.07 -9.50
C TYR A 53 -4.39 8.94 -8.03
N PHE A 54 -3.74 7.98 -7.37
CA PHE A 54 -3.82 7.77 -5.94
C PHE A 54 -2.43 7.94 -5.33
N THR A 55 -2.33 8.68 -4.23
CA THR A 55 -1.05 8.94 -3.56
C THR A 55 -1.03 8.25 -2.21
N PHE A 56 0.04 7.50 -1.93
CA PHE A 56 0.30 6.92 -0.62
C PHE A 56 1.56 7.56 -0.04
N LYS A 57 1.45 8.11 1.17
CA LYS A 57 2.57 8.71 1.91
C LYS A 57 2.47 8.34 3.40
N GLY A 58 3.04 7.20 3.76
CA GLY A 58 2.87 6.60 5.08
C GLY A 58 1.40 6.25 5.31
N ASN A 59 0.77 6.98 6.24
CA ASN A 59 -0.65 6.81 6.58
C ASN A 59 -1.55 7.85 5.89
N GLU A 60 -1.04 8.61 4.93
CA GLU A 60 -1.83 9.53 4.12
C GLU A 60 -2.18 8.89 2.78
N PHE A 61 -3.47 8.88 2.45
CA PHE A 61 -4.03 8.50 1.16
C PHE A 61 -4.67 9.70 0.50
N GLY A 62 -4.29 9.99 -0.73
CA GLY A 62 -4.88 11.05 -1.54
C GLY A 62 -5.37 10.52 -2.87
N ALA A 63 -6.23 11.27 -3.51
CA ALA A 63 -6.64 11.04 -4.90
C ALA A 63 -6.73 12.37 -5.65
N PHE A 64 -6.36 12.37 -6.92
CA PHE A 64 -6.49 13.52 -7.81
C PHE A 64 -6.73 13.09 -9.25
N VAL A 65 -7.25 13.98 -10.08
CA VAL A 65 -7.26 13.83 -11.55
C VAL A 65 -6.41 14.92 -12.19
N ILE A 66 -5.88 14.61 -13.37
CA ILE A 66 -5.31 15.61 -14.28
C ILE A 66 -6.36 15.90 -15.34
N ASP A 67 -6.87 17.13 -15.35
CA ASP A 67 -7.77 17.60 -16.42
C ASP A 67 -6.95 17.83 -17.70
N GLU A 68 -7.44 17.37 -18.84
CA GLU A 68 -6.74 17.46 -20.13
C GLU A 68 -7.20 18.65 -20.98
N HIS A 69 -8.00 19.56 -20.44
CA HIS A 69 -8.46 20.76 -21.14
C HIS A 69 -7.38 21.86 -21.36
N GLY A 70 -6.07 21.51 -21.39
CA GLY A 70 -4.98 22.45 -21.71
C GLY A 70 -3.59 21.81 -21.82
N GLU A 71 -2.61 22.57 -22.34
CA GLU A 71 -1.19 22.13 -22.54
C GLU A 71 -0.46 21.82 -21.22
N HIS A 72 -1.04 22.19 -20.08
CA HIS A 72 -0.58 21.88 -18.72
C HIS A 72 -1.80 21.40 -17.93
N GLY A 73 -2.02 20.09 -17.86
CA GLY A 73 -3.24 19.58 -17.23
C GLY A 73 -3.34 19.96 -15.74
N ASP A 74 -4.44 20.60 -15.36
CA ASP A 74 -4.67 21.05 -13.98
C ASP A 74 -4.86 19.86 -13.04
N LYS A 75 -4.17 19.89 -11.90
CA LYS A 75 -4.31 18.89 -10.85
C LYS A 75 -5.53 19.23 -9.99
N ILE A 76 -6.58 18.41 -10.07
CA ILE A 76 -7.77 18.55 -9.24
C ILE A 76 -7.69 17.52 -8.10
N GLU A 77 -7.38 17.98 -6.89
CA GLU A 77 -7.27 17.12 -5.72
C GLU A 77 -8.64 16.83 -5.09
N TYR A 78 -8.94 15.56 -4.84
CA TYR A 78 -10.15 15.12 -4.12
C TYR A 78 -9.95 15.05 -2.59
N GLY A 79 -8.78 15.49 -2.13
CA GLY A 79 -8.38 15.59 -0.74
C GLY A 79 -7.62 14.36 -0.23
N THR A 80 -6.99 14.56 0.93
CA THR A 80 -6.23 13.53 1.65
C THR A 80 -7.05 12.96 2.80
N LYS A 81 -6.82 11.69 3.13
CA LYS A 81 -7.43 10.95 4.22
C LYS A 81 -6.34 10.18 4.96
N LEU A 82 -6.50 10.05 6.27
CA LEU A 82 -5.67 9.14 7.05
C LEU A 82 -6.17 7.71 6.83
N ILE A 83 -5.26 6.81 6.54
CA ILE A 83 -5.52 5.38 6.42
C ILE A 83 -4.94 4.65 7.61
N GLU A 84 -5.72 3.69 8.09
CA GLU A 84 -5.29 2.71 9.07
C GLU A 84 -5.10 1.40 8.36
N TYR A 85 -3.91 0.83 8.50
CA TYR A 85 -3.63 -0.45 7.91
C TYR A 85 -3.83 -1.57 8.90
N GLN A 86 -4.30 -2.70 8.38
CA GLN A 86 -4.66 -3.88 9.13
C GLN A 86 -3.93 -5.11 8.57
N THR A 87 -4.00 -6.21 9.31
CA THR A 87 -3.53 -7.51 8.82
C THR A 87 -4.29 -7.93 7.55
N ASN A 88 -3.75 -8.90 6.82
CA ASN A 88 -4.34 -9.42 5.57
C ASN A 88 -4.42 -8.39 4.42
N ASN A 89 -3.49 -7.43 4.41
CA ASN A 89 -3.38 -6.38 3.39
C ASN A 89 -4.68 -5.61 3.23
N ILE A 90 -5.20 -5.08 4.33
CA ILE A 90 -6.37 -4.22 4.34
C ILE A 90 -5.94 -2.83 4.79
N PHE A 91 -6.50 -1.79 4.18
CA PHE A 91 -6.47 -0.45 4.76
C PHE A 91 -7.89 0.12 4.81
N THR A 92 -8.13 0.96 5.82
CA THR A 92 -9.40 1.63 6.05
C THR A 92 -9.21 3.12 6.15
N PHE A 93 -10.20 3.90 5.67
CA PHE A 93 -10.26 5.33 5.92
C PHE A 93 -11.69 5.78 6.14
N LYS A 94 -11.86 6.83 6.95
CA LYS A 94 -13.17 7.45 7.19
C LYS A 94 -13.36 8.64 6.26
N ARG A 95 -14.51 8.72 5.60
CA ARG A 95 -14.97 9.91 4.87
C ARG A 95 -16.40 10.20 5.33
N ASN A 96 -16.60 11.37 5.93
CA ASN A 96 -17.83 11.71 6.65
C ASN A 96 -18.11 10.61 7.69
N ASP A 97 -19.33 10.07 7.76
CA ASP A 97 -19.69 8.99 8.69
C ASP A 97 -19.51 7.57 8.13
N THR A 98 -18.91 7.43 6.95
CA THR A 98 -18.68 6.14 6.30
C THR A 98 -17.23 5.72 6.41
N ILE A 99 -17.00 4.49 6.87
CA ILE A 99 -15.69 3.83 6.85
C ILE A 99 -15.60 3.08 5.53
N TYR A 100 -14.58 3.39 4.74
CA TYR A 100 -14.23 2.67 3.52
C TYR A 100 -13.12 1.69 3.82
N SER A 101 -13.24 0.46 3.33
CA SER A 101 -12.28 -0.61 3.57
C SER A 101 -11.86 -1.25 2.25
N TRP A 102 -10.55 -1.39 2.06
CA TRP A 102 -9.95 -1.88 0.83
C TRP A 102 -8.94 -2.97 1.14
N LYS A 103 -9.15 -4.14 0.56
CA LYS A 103 -8.12 -5.19 0.49
C LYS A 103 -7.24 -4.92 -0.71
N TYR A 104 -5.93 -4.93 -0.51
CA TYR A 104 -4.96 -4.68 -1.56
C TYR A 104 -4.04 -5.86 -1.83
N HIS A 105 -3.52 -5.89 -3.04
CA HIS A 105 -2.47 -6.79 -3.47
C HIS A 105 -1.44 -6.02 -4.31
N LEU A 106 -0.17 -6.22 -3.98
CA LEU A 106 0.96 -5.61 -4.68
C LEU A 106 1.67 -6.68 -5.49
N ASN A 107 1.86 -6.42 -6.78
CA ASN A 107 2.68 -7.24 -7.66
C ASN A 107 3.57 -6.31 -8.50
N ASN A 108 4.86 -6.24 -8.15
CA ASN A 108 5.80 -5.26 -8.70
C ASN A 108 5.24 -3.83 -8.61
N ASP A 109 5.07 -3.16 -9.76
CA ASP A 109 4.52 -1.82 -9.86
C ASP A 109 2.98 -1.79 -9.94
N THR A 110 2.32 -2.94 -9.86
CA THR A 110 0.86 -3.02 -9.93
C THR A 110 0.24 -3.09 -8.54
N LEU A 111 -0.69 -2.18 -8.26
CA LEU A 111 -1.52 -2.16 -7.06
C LEU A 111 -2.96 -2.51 -7.44
N THR A 112 -3.46 -3.64 -6.97
CA THR A 112 -4.88 -4.00 -7.07
C THR A 112 -5.56 -3.69 -5.74
N MET A 113 -6.68 -2.97 -5.78
CA MET A 113 -7.48 -2.67 -4.59
C MET A 113 -8.91 -3.12 -4.82
N ARG A 114 -9.46 -3.90 -3.88
CA ARG A 114 -10.84 -4.37 -3.88
C ARG A 114 -11.56 -3.88 -2.65
N SER A 115 -12.68 -3.22 -2.86
CA SER A 115 -13.55 -2.76 -1.78
C SER A 115 -14.06 -3.96 -0.98
N GLN A 116 -14.10 -3.82 0.34
CA GLN A 116 -14.69 -4.79 1.24
C GLN A 116 -16.18 -4.54 1.48
N ILE A 117 -16.71 -3.42 0.97
CA ILE A 117 -18.11 -2.99 1.16
C ILE A 117 -18.96 -3.33 -0.06
N ASN A 118 -18.36 -3.27 -1.24
CA ASN A 118 -18.99 -3.62 -2.51
C ASN A 118 -18.01 -4.38 -3.38
N ASN A 119 -18.49 -5.06 -4.42
CA ASN A 119 -17.64 -5.83 -5.34
C ASN A 119 -16.80 -4.96 -6.29
N MET A 120 -16.61 -3.67 -5.98
CA MET A 120 -15.77 -2.78 -6.76
C MET A 120 -14.29 -3.14 -6.60
N TYR A 121 -13.56 -3.09 -7.69
CA TYR A 121 -12.10 -3.19 -7.69
C TYR A 121 -11.50 -2.19 -8.67
N ILE A 122 -10.28 -1.76 -8.35
CA ILE A 122 -9.47 -0.92 -9.22
C ILE A 122 -8.07 -1.49 -9.31
N ILE A 123 -7.43 -1.28 -10.45
CA ILE A 123 -6.04 -1.63 -10.68
C ILE A 123 -5.30 -0.35 -11.04
N CYS A 124 -4.17 -0.15 -10.37
CA CYS A 124 -3.33 1.01 -10.56
C CYS A 124 -1.89 0.58 -10.88
N LEU A 125 -1.20 1.39 -11.68
CA LEU A 125 0.23 1.24 -11.97
C LEU A 125 1.01 2.34 -11.27
N LYS A 126 2.08 1.96 -10.56
CA LYS A 126 2.98 2.88 -9.89
C LYS A 126 3.64 3.79 -10.93
N THR A 127 3.60 5.10 -10.69
CA THR A 127 4.27 6.05 -11.56
C THR A 127 5.75 6.13 -11.18
N VAL A 128 6.61 6.23 -12.18
CA VAL A 128 8.01 6.59 -11.95
C VAL A 128 8.00 8.09 -11.66
N SER A 129 8.29 8.48 -10.42
CA SER A 129 8.35 9.88 -10.00
C SER A 129 9.39 10.64 -10.84
N SER A 130 8.97 11.29 -11.93
CA SER A 130 9.84 12.20 -12.70
C SER A 130 9.09 13.11 -13.68
N ARG A 131 7.96 13.69 -13.29
CA ARG A 131 7.61 15.01 -13.82
C ARG A 131 7.28 15.90 -12.66
N LYS A 132 8.31 16.64 -12.21
CA LYS A 132 8.09 17.95 -11.62
C LYS A 132 7.15 18.69 -12.56
N PHE A 133 5.87 18.79 -12.22
CA PHE A 133 5.02 19.84 -12.74
C PHE A 133 5.52 21.13 -12.09
N GLN A 134 6.66 21.63 -12.60
CA GLN A 134 7.13 22.96 -12.31
C GLN A 134 6.22 23.90 -13.11
N ALA A 135 5.26 24.50 -12.41
CA ALA A 135 4.69 25.75 -12.85
C ALA A 135 5.83 26.78 -12.92
N HIS A 136 6.04 27.35 -14.10
CA HIS A 136 6.82 28.57 -14.29
C HIS A 136 5.87 29.77 -14.23
#